data_AF-A0A7I8BWL9-F1
#
_entry.id   AF-A0A7I8BWL9-F1
#
_cell.length_a   1.000
_cell.length_b   1.000
_cell.length_c   1.000
_cell.angle_alpha   90.00
_cell.angle_beta   90.00
_cell.angle_gamma   90.00
#
_symmetry.space_group_name_H-M   'P 1'
#
loop_
_entity.id
_entity.type
_entity.pdbx_description
1 polymer ?
#
loop_
_entity_poly.entity_id
_entity_poly.type
_entity_poly.pdbx_seq_one_letter_code
_entity_poly.pdbx_strand_id
1 'polypeptide(L)'
;MHAAGGKIAVQLWHMGMQREPGTGPEPDAPTEGPTAVPGNARAMTDKEIADTIDAFAVAAQNAREIGFDAVEIHGAHGYLVDQFFWESTNTRADAYAGSIGTRTRFATEIVKAIRRKVGREFAISLRFSQWKVQDYRSKLAHTPRELEAFLTPLVDSGVSLFHASTRRFWEPEFPDSSLNLAGWTKKITGLPTITVGSVGLDGPDFLHTLRARDSDQQYAAHKAASLDALLRRLDDGEFDLVAVGRALAADPNWVSKIRSGSEDAIVAFDRSTLAELV
;
A
#
# COMPACT_ATOMS: atom_id res chain seq x y z
N MET A 1 -1.63 19.42 -10.58
CA MET A 1 -0.36 18.80 -10.13
C MET A 1 0.83 19.23 -10.97
N HIS A 2 0.91 18.88 -12.26
CA HIS A 2 2.10 19.21 -13.08
C HIS A 2 2.40 20.70 -13.22
N ALA A 3 1.38 21.54 -13.38
CA ALA A 3 1.57 23.00 -13.45
C ALA A 3 2.22 23.60 -12.18
N ALA A 4 2.10 22.91 -11.04
CA ALA A 4 2.75 23.29 -9.77
C ALA A 4 4.10 22.58 -9.57
N GLY A 5 4.63 21.89 -10.59
CA GLY A 5 5.91 21.17 -10.55
C GLY A 5 5.86 19.78 -9.90
N GLY A 6 4.68 19.32 -9.48
CA GLY A 6 4.50 18.00 -8.86
C GLY A 6 4.38 16.86 -9.87
N LYS A 7 4.65 15.63 -9.40
CA LYS A 7 4.37 14.37 -10.09
C LYS A 7 3.16 13.69 -9.45
N ILE A 8 2.42 12.89 -10.22
CA ILE A 8 1.22 12.20 -9.73
C ILE A 8 1.17 10.75 -10.21
N ALA A 9 0.91 9.84 -9.28
CA ALA A 9 0.63 8.44 -9.55
C ALA A 9 -0.80 8.11 -9.11
N VAL A 10 -1.51 7.28 -9.88
CA VAL A 10 -2.83 6.76 -9.47
C VAL A 10 -2.66 5.38 -8.83
N GLN A 11 -3.34 5.14 -7.71
CA GLN A 11 -3.39 3.81 -7.12
C GLN A 11 -4.56 3.02 -7.73
N LEU A 12 -4.25 1.93 -8.43
CA LEU A 12 -5.22 1.01 -9.00
C LEU A 12 -5.66 0.01 -7.93
N TRP A 13 -6.96 -0.14 -7.77
CA TRP A 13 -7.54 -0.82 -6.62
C TRP A 13 -8.72 -1.70 -7.00
N HIS A 14 -8.78 -2.88 -6.39
CA HIS A 14 -9.91 -3.80 -6.46
C HIS A 14 -10.19 -4.35 -5.06
N MET A 15 -11.40 -4.14 -4.54
CA MET A 15 -11.73 -4.45 -3.15
C MET A 15 -11.72 -5.95 -2.84
N GLY A 16 -12.02 -6.79 -3.84
CA GLY A 16 -12.15 -8.23 -3.67
C GLY A 16 -13.16 -8.57 -2.57
N MET A 17 -12.80 -9.47 -1.66
CA MET A 17 -13.64 -9.90 -0.53
C MET A 17 -14.00 -8.80 0.49
N GLN A 18 -13.42 -7.59 0.40
CA GLN A 18 -13.79 -6.44 1.24
C GLN A 18 -14.91 -5.59 0.64
N ARG A 19 -15.38 -5.92 -0.56
CA ARG A 19 -16.48 -5.19 -1.20
C ARG A 19 -17.78 -5.42 -0.43
N GLU A 20 -18.43 -4.33 -0.04
CA GLU A 20 -19.78 -4.35 0.54
C GLU A 20 -20.84 -4.42 -0.59
N PRO A 21 -21.72 -5.44 -0.63
CA PRO A 21 -22.79 -5.52 -1.63
C PRO A 21 -23.70 -4.30 -1.63
N GLY A 22 -24.16 -3.86 -2.81
CA GLY A 22 -25.03 -2.69 -2.95
C GLY A 22 -24.33 -1.33 -2.87
N THR A 23 -22.99 -1.31 -2.86
CA THR A 23 -22.18 -0.08 -2.77
C THR A 23 -21.31 0.15 -4.00
N GLY A 24 -20.78 1.37 -4.13
CA GLY A 24 -19.88 1.75 -5.22
C GLY A 24 -20.59 2.03 -6.55
N PRO A 25 -19.82 2.24 -7.63
CA PRO A 25 -20.37 2.57 -8.94
C PRO A 25 -21.11 1.39 -9.60
N GLU A 26 -20.79 0.16 -9.20
CA GLU A 26 -21.39 -1.08 -9.70
C GLU A 26 -21.97 -1.88 -8.52
N PRO A 27 -23.16 -1.50 -8.01
CA PRO A 27 -23.73 -2.07 -6.78
C PRO A 27 -24.12 -3.55 -6.92
N ASP A 28 -24.43 -3.98 -8.15
CA ASP A 28 -24.86 -5.35 -8.46
C ASP A 28 -23.68 -6.30 -8.79
N ALA A 29 -22.45 -5.78 -8.87
CA ALA A 29 -21.27 -6.61 -9.10
C ALA A 29 -21.12 -7.67 -7.98
N PRO A 30 -20.64 -8.88 -8.30
CA PRO A 30 -20.43 -9.89 -7.28
C PRO A 30 -19.22 -9.53 -6.39
N THR A 31 -19.29 -9.90 -5.12
CA THR A 31 -18.11 -9.89 -4.26
C THR A 31 -17.30 -11.17 -4.51
N GLU A 32 -16.02 -11.03 -4.80
CA GLU A 32 -15.17 -12.11 -5.30
C GLU A 32 -13.74 -12.06 -4.75
N GLY A 33 -13.07 -13.20 -4.77
CA GLY A 33 -11.67 -13.33 -4.34
C GLY A 33 -11.07 -14.66 -4.76
N PRO A 34 -9.83 -14.97 -4.34
CA PRO A 34 -9.20 -16.24 -4.68
C PRO A 34 -9.96 -17.46 -4.12
N THR A 35 -10.62 -17.30 -2.97
CA THR A 35 -11.34 -18.35 -2.24
C THR A 35 -12.80 -17.95 -2.02
N ALA A 36 -13.70 -18.92 -2.07
CA ALA A 36 -15.10 -18.70 -1.71
C ALA A 36 -15.25 -18.55 -0.18
N VAL A 37 -15.94 -17.50 0.26
CA VAL A 37 -16.33 -17.28 1.66
C VAL A 37 -17.85 -17.37 1.72
N PRO A 38 -18.42 -18.41 2.35
CA PRO A 38 -19.88 -18.60 2.41
C PRO A 38 -20.62 -17.35 2.87
N GLY A 39 -21.60 -16.90 2.08
CA GLY A 39 -22.40 -15.71 2.37
C GLY A 39 -21.70 -14.36 2.18
N ASN A 40 -20.44 -14.33 1.73
CA ASN A 40 -19.68 -13.09 1.52
C ASN A 40 -19.09 -12.97 0.11
N ALA A 41 -18.29 -13.95 -0.33
CA ALA A 41 -17.53 -13.85 -1.57
C ALA A 41 -17.49 -15.18 -2.34
N ARG A 42 -17.50 -15.12 -3.67
CA ARG A 42 -17.27 -16.29 -4.53
C ARG A 42 -15.79 -16.42 -4.89
N ALA A 43 -15.36 -17.65 -5.20
CA ALA A 43 -14.06 -17.87 -5.79
C ALA A 43 -14.07 -17.40 -7.25
N MET A 44 -13.05 -16.65 -7.67
CA MET A 44 -12.87 -16.25 -9.06
C MET A 44 -12.53 -17.46 -9.93
N THR A 45 -13.12 -17.52 -11.12
CA THR A 45 -12.75 -18.47 -12.18
C THR A 45 -11.48 -18.00 -12.90
N ASP A 46 -10.84 -18.89 -13.68
CA ASP A 46 -9.67 -18.53 -14.48
C ASP A 46 -9.98 -17.41 -15.48
N LYS A 47 -11.19 -17.40 -16.05
CA LYS A 47 -11.66 -16.32 -16.92
C LYS A 47 -11.73 -14.99 -16.19
N GLU A 48 -12.28 -14.97 -14.98
CA GLU A 48 -12.42 -13.74 -14.21
C GLU A 48 -11.06 -13.22 -13.73
N ILE A 49 -10.14 -14.12 -13.35
CA ILE A 49 -8.76 -13.74 -13.06
C ILE A 49 -8.13 -13.07 -14.29
N ALA A 50 -8.28 -13.66 -15.48
CA ALA A 50 -7.76 -13.09 -16.72
C ALA A 50 -8.42 -11.73 -17.08
N ASP A 51 -9.74 -11.62 -16.92
CA ASP A 51 -10.49 -10.39 -17.18
C ASP A 51 -10.05 -9.28 -16.20
N THR A 52 -9.86 -9.59 -14.92
CA THR A 52 -9.33 -8.64 -13.92
C THR A 52 -7.91 -8.20 -14.25
N ILE A 53 -7.03 -9.12 -14.68
CA ILE A 53 -5.67 -8.77 -15.12
C ILE A 53 -5.70 -7.78 -16.29
N ASP A 54 -6.57 -7.99 -17.28
CA ASP A 54 -6.73 -7.05 -18.39
C ASP A 54 -7.32 -5.71 -17.91
N ALA A 55 -8.29 -5.73 -16.99
CA ALA A 55 -8.86 -4.50 -16.41
C ALA A 55 -7.80 -3.63 -15.72
N PHE A 56 -6.87 -4.21 -14.95
CA PHE A 56 -5.73 -3.45 -14.39
C PHE A 56 -4.84 -2.86 -15.50
N ALA A 57 -4.60 -3.61 -16.58
CA ALA A 57 -3.78 -3.16 -17.69
C ALA A 57 -4.44 -2.01 -18.47
N VAL A 58 -5.75 -2.10 -18.71
CA VAL A 58 -6.56 -1.03 -19.32
C VAL A 58 -6.59 0.20 -18.40
N ALA A 59 -6.80 0.03 -17.09
CA ALA A 59 -6.79 1.14 -16.15
C ALA A 59 -5.42 1.87 -16.13
N ALA A 60 -4.32 1.12 -16.20
CA ALA A 60 -2.99 1.71 -16.28
C ALA A 60 -2.72 2.42 -17.62
N GLN A 61 -3.22 1.87 -18.73
CA GLN A 61 -3.20 2.53 -20.03
C GLN A 61 -3.93 3.87 -19.97
N ASN A 62 -5.17 3.86 -19.45
CA ASN A 62 -5.98 5.07 -19.30
C ASN A 62 -5.27 6.10 -18.41
N ALA A 63 -4.67 5.67 -17.30
CA ALA A 63 -3.89 6.54 -16.42
C ALA A 63 -2.75 7.25 -17.16
N ARG A 64 -1.99 6.51 -17.97
CA ARG A 64 -0.92 7.08 -18.80
C ARG A 64 -1.48 8.07 -19.84
N GLU A 65 -2.57 7.72 -20.51
CA GLU A 65 -3.18 8.54 -21.57
C GLU A 65 -3.73 9.87 -21.03
N ILE A 66 -4.28 9.88 -19.81
CA ILE A 66 -4.73 11.11 -19.13
C ILE A 66 -3.62 11.85 -18.40
N GLY A 67 -2.37 11.39 -18.52
CA GLY A 67 -1.18 12.12 -18.10
C GLY A 67 -0.63 11.81 -16.71
N PHE A 68 -1.09 10.77 -16.00
CA PHE A 68 -0.39 10.33 -14.79
C PHE A 68 1.06 9.96 -15.11
N ASP A 69 1.97 10.14 -14.15
CA ASP A 69 3.40 9.81 -14.33
C ASP A 69 3.68 8.33 -14.03
N ALA A 70 2.81 7.69 -13.25
CA ALA A 70 2.95 6.30 -12.81
C ALA A 70 1.61 5.71 -12.36
N VAL A 71 1.61 4.39 -12.14
CA VAL A 71 0.55 3.68 -11.42
C VAL A 71 1.12 2.98 -10.19
N GLU A 72 0.30 2.85 -9.15
CA GLU A 72 0.57 1.99 -8.00
C GLU A 72 -0.47 0.86 -7.96
N ILE A 73 -0.02 -0.39 -7.95
CA ILE A 73 -0.90 -1.55 -7.75
C ILE A 73 -1.13 -1.71 -6.25
N HIS A 74 -2.40 -1.71 -5.82
CA HIS A 74 -2.73 -1.92 -4.42
C HIS A 74 -2.72 -3.42 -4.03
N GLY A 75 -1.55 -3.93 -3.66
CA GLY A 75 -1.31 -5.29 -3.15
C GLY A 75 -1.18 -5.37 -1.63
N ALA A 76 -1.93 -4.57 -0.88
CA ALA A 76 -1.84 -4.47 0.58
C ALA A 76 -3.23 -4.46 1.23
N HIS A 77 -3.25 -4.50 2.57
CA HIS A 77 -4.42 -4.18 3.42
C HIS A 77 -5.66 -5.06 3.22
N GLY A 78 -5.49 -6.27 2.71
CA GLY A 78 -6.57 -7.26 2.58
C GLY A 78 -7.45 -7.08 1.35
N TYR A 79 -7.05 -6.29 0.36
CA TYR A 79 -7.74 -6.15 -0.93
C TYR A 79 -7.35 -7.23 -1.92
N LEU A 80 -7.95 -7.26 -3.12
CA LEU A 80 -7.91 -8.43 -4.00
C LEU A 80 -6.49 -8.96 -4.25
N VAL A 81 -5.55 -8.10 -4.65
CA VAL A 81 -4.17 -8.53 -4.94
C VAL A 81 -3.49 -9.09 -3.68
N ASP A 82 -3.71 -8.46 -2.52
CA ASP A 82 -3.22 -8.96 -1.23
C ASP A 82 -3.92 -10.26 -0.81
N GLN A 83 -5.19 -10.48 -1.16
CA GLN A 83 -5.89 -11.72 -0.86
C GLN A 83 -5.23 -12.92 -1.56
N PHE A 84 -4.65 -12.73 -2.76
CA PHE A 84 -3.89 -13.77 -3.44
C PHE A 84 -2.55 -14.08 -2.74
N PHE A 85 -1.91 -13.10 -2.10
CA PHE A 85 -0.60 -13.29 -1.47
C PHE A 85 -0.63 -14.18 -0.23
N TRP A 86 -1.73 -14.21 0.51
CA TRP A 86 -1.81 -14.86 1.81
C TRP A 86 -2.45 -16.23 1.73
N GLU A 87 -1.82 -17.21 2.36
CA GLU A 87 -2.32 -18.60 2.44
C GLU A 87 -3.70 -18.69 3.10
N SER A 88 -3.96 -17.87 4.12
CA SER A 88 -5.24 -17.86 4.83
C SER A 88 -6.41 -17.34 4.00
N THR A 89 -6.16 -16.55 2.96
CA THR A 89 -7.20 -16.02 2.07
C THR A 89 -7.21 -16.69 0.70
N ASN A 90 -6.13 -17.36 0.30
CA ASN A 90 -5.98 -18.05 -0.98
C ASN A 90 -5.73 -19.54 -0.77
N THR A 91 -6.82 -20.32 -0.69
CA THR A 91 -6.81 -21.78 -0.54
C THR A 91 -7.07 -22.51 -1.86
N ARG A 92 -6.79 -21.85 -2.99
CA ARG A 92 -6.89 -22.48 -4.31
C ARG A 92 -5.92 -23.68 -4.40
N ALA A 93 -6.17 -24.56 -5.35
CA ALA A 93 -5.33 -25.73 -5.63
C ALA A 93 -4.66 -25.65 -7.01
N ASP A 94 -4.62 -24.46 -7.61
CA ASP A 94 -4.11 -24.21 -8.96
C ASP A 94 -2.81 -23.38 -8.93
N ALA A 95 -2.42 -22.87 -10.10
CA ALA A 95 -1.16 -22.14 -10.29
C ALA A 95 -1.07 -20.81 -9.52
N TYR A 96 -2.16 -20.34 -8.89
CA TYR A 96 -2.20 -19.10 -8.10
C TYR A 96 -2.01 -19.34 -6.59
N ALA A 97 -1.86 -20.57 -6.13
CA ALA A 97 -1.68 -20.91 -4.72
C ALA A 97 -0.37 -21.69 -4.46
N GLY A 98 -0.21 -22.24 -3.25
CA GLY A 98 0.99 -22.96 -2.84
C GLY A 98 2.01 -22.05 -2.16
N SER A 99 3.27 -22.10 -2.58
CA SER A 99 4.35 -21.36 -1.92
C SER A 99 4.15 -19.84 -1.96
N ILE A 100 4.82 -19.10 -1.06
CA ILE A 100 4.77 -17.63 -1.02
C ILE A 100 5.12 -16.99 -2.37
N GLY A 101 6.11 -17.54 -3.08
CA GLY A 101 6.49 -17.09 -4.42
C GLY A 101 5.41 -17.39 -5.46
N THR A 102 4.82 -18.58 -5.43
CA THR A 102 3.74 -18.95 -6.37
C THR A 102 2.49 -18.08 -6.19
N ARG A 103 2.15 -17.73 -4.94
CA ARG A 103 1.03 -16.84 -4.61
C ARG A 103 1.16 -15.42 -5.18
N THR A 104 2.37 -15.02 -5.57
CA THR A 104 2.56 -13.73 -6.27
C THR A 104 2.09 -13.74 -7.72
N ARG A 105 1.78 -14.91 -8.31
CA ARG A 105 1.47 -15.07 -9.74
C ARG A 105 0.46 -14.03 -10.23
N PHE A 106 -0.65 -13.86 -9.53
CA PHE A 106 -1.69 -12.90 -9.91
C PHE A 106 -1.14 -11.48 -10.08
N ALA A 107 -0.36 -11.00 -9.11
CA ALA A 107 0.30 -9.70 -9.20
C ALA A 107 1.36 -9.65 -10.31
N THR A 108 2.16 -10.70 -10.50
CA THR A 108 3.16 -10.72 -11.58
C THR A 108 2.50 -10.66 -12.96
N GLU A 109 1.33 -11.27 -13.13
CA GLU A 109 0.58 -11.26 -14.39
C GLU A 109 -0.08 -9.90 -14.63
N ILE A 110 -0.58 -9.24 -13.58
CA ILE A 110 -1.01 -7.82 -13.63
C ILE A 110 0.14 -6.93 -14.08
N VAL A 111 1.32 -7.02 -13.43
CA VAL A 111 2.49 -6.18 -13.78
C VAL A 111 2.90 -6.41 -15.24
N LYS A 112 2.99 -7.67 -15.67
CA LYS A 112 3.31 -8.01 -17.08
C LYS A 112 2.26 -7.47 -18.05
N ALA A 113 0.98 -7.52 -17.70
CA ALA A 113 -0.10 -6.98 -18.53
C ALA A 113 -0.04 -5.46 -18.64
N ILE A 114 0.16 -4.76 -17.53
CA ILE A 114 0.39 -3.31 -17.52
C ILE A 114 1.59 -2.98 -18.40
N ARG A 115 2.74 -3.64 -18.20
CA ARG A 115 3.96 -3.41 -18.99
C ARG A 115 3.73 -3.50 -20.50
N ARG A 116 2.92 -4.45 -20.96
CA ARG A 116 2.56 -4.59 -22.39
C ARG A 116 1.79 -3.38 -22.92
N LYS A 117 0.96 -2.72 -22.10
CA LYS A 117 0.14 -1.57 -22.50
C LYS A 117 0.89 -0.24 -22.39
N VAL A 118 1.69 -0.05 -21.34
CA VAL A 118 2.29 1.26 -20.99
C VAL A 118 3.77 1.39 -21.33
N GLY A 119 4.45 0.28 -21.64
CA GLY A 119 5.88 0.25 -21.93
C GLY A 119 6.76 0.20 -20.68
N ARG A 120 8.09 0.24 -20.91
CA ARG A 120 9.11 0.09 -19.85
C ARG A 120 9.31 1.36 -19.02
N GLU A 121 9.18 2.53 -19.64
CA GLU A 121 9.49 3.82 -19.01
C GLU A 121 8.41 4.30 -18.02
N PHE A 122 7.17 3.86 -18.19
CA PHE A 122 6.08 4.25 -17.30
C PHE A 122 6.20 3.53 -15.95
N ALA A 123 6.40 4.25 -14.85
CA ALA A 123 6.71 3.60 -13.57
C ALA A 123 5.50 2.79 -13.03
N ILE A 124 5.80 1.60 -12.49
CA ILE A 124 4.83 0.74 -11.80
C ILE A 124 5.30 0.56 -10.36
N SER A 125 4.63 1.21 -9.41
CA SER A 125 4.77 0.94 -7.98
C SER A 125 3.93 -0.27 -7.60
N LEU A 126 4.41 -1.10 -6.68
CA LEU A 126 3.57 -2.09 -6.01
C LEU A 126 3.56 -1.83 -4.51
N ARG A 127 2.38 -1.57 -3.97
CA ARG A 127 2.18 -1.42 -2.53
C ARG A 127 1.87 -2.77 -1.89
N PHE A 128 2.58 -3.14 -0.84
CA PHE A 128 2.34 -4.38 -0.10
C PHE A 128 2.47 -4.18 1.41
N SER A 129 1.96 -5.14 2.19
CA SER A 129 2.00 -5.10 3.66
C SER A 129 2.33 -6.47 4.26
N GLN A 130 3.12 -6.46 5.34
CA GLN A 130 3.45 -7.62 6.17
C GLN A 130 2.47 -7.81 7.34
N TRP A 131 1.30 -7.16 7.33
CA TRP A 131 0.32 -7.18 8.42
C TRP A 131 -1.10 -7.04 7.86
N LYS A 132 -2.10 -7.34 8.70
CA LYS A 132 -3.51 -7.14 8.38
C LYS A 132 -4.13 -6.10 9.30
N VAL A 133 -5.06 -5.33 8.78
CA VAL A 133 -5.80 -4.30 9.54
C VAL A 133 -6.54 -4.94 10.73
N GLN A 134 -6.96 -6.19 10.58
CA GLN A 134 -7.68 -6.96 11.59
C GLN A 134 -6.73 -7.61 12.63
N ASP A 135 -5.48 -7.90 12.23
CA ASP A 135 -4.46 -8.53 13.07
C ASP A 135 -3.05 -8.07 12.70
N TYR A 136 -2.45 -7.26 13.57
CA TYR A 136 -1.09 -6.75 13.38
C TYR A 136 0.01 -7.79 13.64
N ARG A 137 -0.33 -8.97 14.18
CA ARG A 137 0.64 -10.05 14.42
C ARG A 137 0.79 -10.96 13.21
N SER A 138 -0.20 -10.95 12.32
CA SER A 138 -0.14 -11.63 11.04
C SER A 138 1.06 -11.14 10.24
N LYS A 139 1.80 -12.06 9.62
CA LYS A 139 2.97 -11.77 8.81
C LYS A 139 2.98 -12.60 7.53
N LEU A 140 3.24 -11.98 6.39
CA LEU A 140 3.24 -12.65 5.09
C LEU A 140 4.52 -13.48 4.90
N ALA A 141 5.66 -12.91 5.27
CA ALA A 141 6.99 -13.52 5.27
C ALA A 141 7.63 -13.37 6.65
N HIS A 142 7.87 -14.49 7.33
CA HIS A 142 8.41 -14.58 8.68
C HIS A 142 9.93 -14.42 8.74
N THR A 143 10.62 -14.60 7.62
CA THR A 143 12.08 -14.47 7.53
C THR A 143 12.49 -13.60 6.34
N PRO A 144 13.71 -13.02 6.35
CA PRO A 144 14.24 -12.30 5.19
C PRO A 144 14.25 -13.15 3.91
N ARG A 145 14.50 -14.46 4.02
CA ARG A 145 14.49 -15.40 2.90
C ARG A 145 13.09 -15.61 2.31
N GLU A 146 12.07 -15.66 3.16
CA GLU A 146 10.68 -15.69 2.68
C GLU A 146 10.28 -14.38 2.01
N LEU A 147 10.74 -13.24 2.54
CA LEU A 147 10.50 -11.94 1.94
C LEU A 147 11.18 -11.83 0.57
N GLU A 148 12.40 -12.35 0.44
CA GLU A 148 13.08 -12.48 -0.86
C GLU A 148 12.26 -13.35 -1.83
N ALA A 149 11.82 -14.54 -1.40
CA ALA A 149 10.99 -15.41 -2.23
C ALA A 149 9.66 -14.77 -2.68
N PHE A 150 9.12 -13.83 -1.88
CA PHE A 150 7.96 -13.01 -2.25
C PHE A 150 8.31 -11.89 -3.24
N LEU A 151 9.43 -11.19 -3.04
CA LEU A 151 9.78 -10.01 -3.83
C LEU A 151 10.39 -10.36 -5.20
N THR A 152 11.18 -11.43 -5.31
CA THR A 152 11.90 -11.78 -6.55
C THR A 152 10.96 -11.91 -7.76
N PRO A 153 9.84 -12.66 -7.71
CA PRO A 153 8.95 -12.77 -8.86
C PRO A 153 8.32 -11.42 -9.28
N LEU A 154 8.09 -10.52 -8.33
CA LEU A 154 7.53 -9.20 -8.57
C LEU A 154 8.56 -8.29 -9.26
N VAL A 155 9.82 -8.33 -8.83
CA VAL A 155 10.93 -7.66 -9.52
C VAL A 155 11.05 -8.19 -10.96
N ASP A 156 11.11 -9.51 -11.13
CA ASP A 156 11.26 -10.16 -12.44
C ASP A 156 10.10 -9.84 -13.40
N SER A 157 8.91 -9.57 -12.84
CA SER A 157 7.74 -9.17 -13.63
C SER A 157 7.81 -7.74 -14.17
N GLY A 158 8.69 -6.89 -13.61
CA GLY A 158 8.93 -5.52 -14.04
C GLY A 158 8.34 -4.44 -13.12
N VAL A 159 8.20 -4.68 -11.82
CA VAL A 159 7.93 -3.61 -10.84
C VAL A 159 9.09 -2.60 -10.85
N SER A 160 8.78 -1.29 -10.79
CA SER A 160 9.78 -0.22 -10.79
C SER A 160 10.23 0.19 -9.39
N LEU A 161 9.32 0.13 -8.41
CA LEU A 161 9.55 0.51 -7.02
C LEU A 161 8.53 -0.17 -6.11
N PHE A 162 8.86 -0.30 -4.82
CA PHE A 162 7.95 -0.88 -3.84
C PHE A 162 7.51 0.15 -2.79
N HIS A 163 6.22 0.17 -2.51
CA HIS A 163 5.66 0.90 -1.38
C HIS A 163 5.39 -0.07 -0.22
N ALA A 164 6.32 -0.08 0.73
CA ALA A 164 6.33 -1.00 1.86
C ALA A 164 5.46 -0.45 3.00
N SER A 165 4.20 -0.89 3.06
CA SER A 165 3.27 -0.39 4.05
C SER A 165 3.57 -0.93 5.45
N THR A 166 3.86 -0.03 6.39
CA THR A 166 3.98 -0.34 7.82
C THR A 166 3.17 0.64 8.66
N ARG A 167 2.94 0.28 9.93
CA ARG A 167 2.21 1.07 10.91
C ARG A 167 3.08 2.20 11.46
N ARG A 168 4.34 1.89 11.79
CA ARG A 168 5.36 2.82 12.26
C ARG A 168 6.62 2.63 11.43
N PHE A 169 7.14 3.70 10.84
CA PHE A 169 8.36 3.62 10.02
C PHE A 169 9.58 3.19 10.84
N TRP A 170 9.58 3.41 12.17
CA TRP A 170 10.71 3.10 13.03
C TRP A 170 10.80 1.63 13.46
N GLU A 171 9.71 0.87 13.35
CA GLU A 171 9.67 -0.52 13.79
C GLU A 171 10.52 -1.41 12.87
N PRO A 172 11.44 -2.21 13.44
CA PRO A 172 12.15 -3.22 12.67
C PRO A 172 11.21 -4.28 12.09
N GLU A 173 11.51 -4.72 10.88
CA GLU A 173 10.73 -5.76 10.22
C GLU A 173 11.06 -7.15 10.77
N PHE A 174 12.34 -7.44 11.06
CA PHE A 174 12.79 -8.73 11.57
C PHE A 174 13.61 -8.55 12.85
N PRO A 175 13.68 -9.58 13.72
CA PRO A 175 14.59 -9.58 14.86
C PRO A 175 16.04 -9.30 14.42
N ASP A 176 16.83 -8.72 15.33
CA ASP A 176 18.27 -8.49 15.16
C ASP A 176 18.66 -7.55 14.00
N SER A 177 17.72 -6.73 13.52
CA SER A 177 17.94 -5.67 12.54
C SER A 177 17.26 -4.38 12.97
N SER A 178 17.74 -3.23 12.50
CA SER A 178 17.06 -1.93 12.63
C SER A 178 16.18 -1.60 11.41
N LEU A 179 16.34 -2.33 10.30
CA LEU A 179 15.65 -2.04 9.05
C LEU A 179 14.16 -2.34 9.18
N ASN A 180 13.34 -1.37 8.77
CA ASN A 180 11.92 -1.56 8.56
C ASN A 180 11.65 -2.31 7.24
N LEU A 181 10.38 -2.50 6.88
CA LEU A 181 10.01 -3.22 5.67
C LEU A 181 10.59 -2.58 4.39
N ALA A 182 10.58 -1.25 4.29
CA ALA A 182 11.12 -0.53 3.14
C ALA A 182 12.64 -0.75 3.01
N GLY A 183 13.37 -0.73 4.14
CA GLY A 183 14.80 -1.00 4.22
C GLY A 183 15.17 -2.42 3.82
N TRP A 184 14.43 -3.42 4.31
CA TRP A 184 14.63 -4.80 3.88
C TRP A 184 14.30 -5.00 2.41
N THR A 185 13.21 -4.41 1.93
CA THR A 185 12.81 -4.50 0.52
C THR A 185 13.88 -3.91 -0.39
N LYS A 186 14.44 -2.75 -0.04
CA LYS A 186 15.53 -2.12 -0.78
C LYS A 186 16.78 -2.99 -0.76
N LYS A 187 17.18 -3.47 0.42
CA LYS A 187 18.33 -4.36 0.60
C LYS A 187 18.25 -5.63 -0.25
N ILE A 188 17.07 -6.23 -0.35
CA ILE A 188 16.84 -7.49 -1.09
C ILE A 188 16.77 -7.23 -2.60
N THR A 189 16.02 -6.21 -3.02
CA THR A 189 15.66 -6.04 -4.45
C THR A 189 16.59 -5.10 -5.20
N GLY A 190 17.27 -4.20 -4.50
CA GLY A 190 18.01 -3.08 -5.09
C GLY A 190 17.13 -2.02 -5.77
N LEU A 191 15.80 -2.18 -5.75
CA LEU A 191 14.86 -1.20 -6.32
C LEU A 191 14.56 -0.07 -5.33
N PRO A 192 14.15 1.12 -5.83
CA PRO A 192 13.69 2.19 -4.97
C PRO A 192 12.52 1.76 -4.08
N THR A 193 12.50 2.26 -2.84
CA THR A 193 11.41 1.96 -1.89
C THR A 193 10.80 3.20 -1.25
N ILE A 194 9.49 3.12 -1.02
CA ILE A 194 8.72 4.10 -0.27
C ILE A 194 8.43 3.52 1.12
N THR A 195 8.88 4.19 2.17
CA THR A 195 8.46 3.93 3.55
C THR A 195 7.20 4.72 3.90
N VAL A 196 6.48 4.26 4.91
CA VAL A 196 5.28 4.93 5.44
C VAL A 196 5.10 4.56 6.91
N GLY A 197 4.16 5.21 7.58
CA GLY A 197 3.70 4.79 8.91
C GLY A 197 4.06 5.81 9.96
N SER A 198 3.04 6.56 10.40
CA SER A 198 3.15 7.54 11.49
C SER A 198 4.17 8.67 11.28
N VAL A 199 4.39 9.05 10.03
CA VAL A 199 5.20 10.21 9.67
C VAL A 199 4.54 11.49 10.17
N GLY A 200 5.23 12.22 11.04
CA GLY A 200 4.75 13.48 11.62
C GLY A 200 3.60 13.33 12.63
N LEU A 201 3.36 12.12 13.17
CA LEU A 201 2.25 11.86 14.09
C LEU A 201 2.74 11.21 15.39
N ASP A 202 2.56 11.90 16.52
CA ASP A 202 2.71 11.33 17.86
C ASP A 202 1.33 10.91 18.34
N GLY A 203 1.03 9.62 18.49
CA GLY A 203 -0.30 9.20 18.96
C GLY A 203 -0.67 7.75 18.64
N PRO A 204 -1.80 7.25 19.18
CA PRO A 204 -2.25 5.88 18.98
C PRO A 204 -2.58 5.60 17.51
N ASP A 205 -2.60 4.32 17.15
CA ASP A 205 -2.68 3.91 15.75
C ASP A 205 -4.02 4.18 15.11
N PHE A 206 -4.01 4.28 13.78
CA PHE A 206 -5.18 4.59 12.96
C PHE A 206 -6.44 3.78 13.33
N LEU A 207 -6.29 2.47 13.59
CA LEU A 207 -7.40 1.60 13.96
C LEU A 207 -7.97 1.92 15.35
N HIS A 208 -7.14 2.40 16.27
CA HIS A 208 -7.58 2.92 17.56
C HIS A 208 -8.37 4.23 17.37
N THR A 209 -7.90 5.12 16.50
CA THR A 209 -8.61 6.36 16.13
C THR A 209 -9.96 6.09 15.46
N LEU A 210 -10.06 5.07 14.61
CA LEU A 210 -11.32 4.67 13.96
C LEU A 210 -12.30 3.99 14.92
N ARG A 211 -11.80 3.23 15.91
CA ARG A 211 -12.62 2.47 16.88
C ARG A 211 -13.00 3.25 18.13
N ALA A 212 -12.36 4.39 18.40
CA ALA A 212 -12.74 5.28 19.49
C ALA A 212 -14.20 5.73 19.31
N ARG A 213 -15.02 5.56 20.36
CA ARG A 213 -16.41 6.03 20.41
C ARG A 213 -16.43 7.52 20.73
N ASP A 214 -17.48 8.23 20.29
CA ASP A 214 -17.64 9.68 20.49
C ASP A 214 -17.58 10.14 21.97
N SER A 215 -17.73 9.22 22.93
CA SER A 215 -17.61 9.49 24.37
C SER A 215 -16.17 9.57 24.90
N ASP A 216 -15.16 9.19 24.13
CA ASP A 216 -13.75 9.27 24.53
C ASP A 216 -13.15 10.63 24.13
N GLN A 217 -13.81 11.72 24.52
CA GLN A 217 -13.42 13.12 24.28
C GLN A 217 -12.19 13.56 25.09
N GLN A 218 -11.11 12.78 25.02
CA GLN A 218 -9.83 13.11 25.62
C GLN A 218 -8.67 12.79 24.67
N TYR A 219 -8.84 13.06 23.38
CA TYR A 219 -7.71 13.09 22.45
C TYR A 219 -7.24 14.53 22.32
N ALA A 220 -6.32 14.92 23.20
CA ALA A 220 -5.62 16.18 23.09
C ALA A 220 -4.91 16.25 21.74
N ALA A 221 -4.99 17.41 21.08
CA ALA A 221 -4.24 17.71 19.87
C ALA A 221 -2.78 17.27 20.05
N HIS A 222 -2.38 16.22 19.34
CA HIS A 222 -1.05 15.68 19.47
C HIS A 222 -0.06 16.63 18.79
N LYS A 223 1.04 16.97 19.46
CA LYS A 223 2.13 17.72 18.81
C LYS A 223 2.61 16.96 17.57
N ALA A 224 3.03 17.69 16.54
CA ALA A 224 3.71 17.09 15.41
C ALA A 224 4.94 16.32 15.91
N ALA A 225 5.06 15.05 15.52
CA ALA A 225 6.21 14.22 15.88
C ALA A 225 7.47 14.75 15.21
N SER A 226 8.61 14.69 15.92
CA SER A 226 9.91 14.97 15.32
C SER A 226 10.15 14.06 14.11
N LEU A 227 10.66 14.66 13.02
CA LEU A 227 11.04 13.96 11.80
C LEU A 227 12.52 13.53 11.82
N ASP A 228 13.28 13.87 12.85
CA ASP A 228 14.75 13.67 12.86
C ASP A 228 15.14 12.21 12.64
N ALA A 229 14.42 11.27 13.26
CA ALA A 229 14.68 9.86 13.09
C ALA A 229 14.34 9.36 11.68
N LEU A 230 13.30 9.92 11.06
CA LEU A 230 12.93 9.60 9.68
C LEU A 230 13.99 10.15 8.70
N LEU A 231 14.38 11.41 8.88
CA LEU A 231 15.35 12.09 8.03
C LEU A 231 16.72 11.42 8.10
N ARG A 232 17.20 11.07 9.30
CA ARG A 232 18.45 10.30 9.43
C ARG A 232 18.43 8.98 8.65
N ARG A 233 17.34 8.21 8.75
CA ARG A 233 17.21 6.93 8.03
C ARG A 233 17.10 7.12 6.51
N LEU A 234 16.48 8.22 6.07
CA LEU A 234 16.44 8.61 4.67
C LEU A 234 17.86 8.97 4.17
N ASP A 235 18.61 9.77 4.93
CA ASP A 235 19.98 10.17 4.63
C ASP A 235 20.96 8.98 4.63
N ASP A 236 20.74 8.00 5.52
CA ASP A 236 21.47 6.73 5.55
C ASP A 236 21.10 5.81 4.37
N GLY A 237 20.16 6.23 3.51
CA GLY A 237 19.77 5.52 2.30
C GLY A 237 18.92 4.28 2.55
N GLU A 238 18.32 4.12 3.75
CA GLU A 238 17.51 2.95 4.07
C GLU A 238 16.28 2.81 3.16
N PHE A 239 15.71 3.92 2.70
CA PHE A 239 14.63 3.98 1.72
C PHE A 239 14.78 5.26 0.89
N ASP A 240 14.04 5.39 -0.20
CA ASP A 240 14.24 6.47 -1.19
C ASP A 240 13.17 7.56 -1.10
N LEU A 241 11.99 7.17 -0.62
CA LEU A 241 10.81 8.02 -0.56
C LEU A 241 10.04 7.79 0.74
N VAL A 242 9.31 8.82 1.17
CA VAL A 242 8.43 8.76 2.35
C VAL A 242 7.01 9.11 1.93
N ALA A 243 6.07 8.20 2.17
CA ALA A 243 4.65 8.49 2.04
C ALA A 243 4.11 9.13 3.33
N VAL A 244 3.40 10.24 3.16
CA VAL A 244 2.73 10.97 4.23
C VAL A 244 1.23 10.96 3.95
N GLY A 245 0.42 10.65 4.97
CA GLY A 245 -1.04 10.54 4.83
C GLY A 245 -1.75 11.60 5.66
N ARG A 246 -2.22 11.19 6.84
CA ARG A 246 -2.99 12.02 7.78
C ARG A 246 -2.42 13.42 8.02
N ALA A 247 -1.10 13.57 8.13
CA ALA A 247 -0.48 14.89 8.34
C ALA A 247 -0.72 15.84 7.15
N LEU A 248 -0.74 15.33 5.90
CA LEU A 248 -1.08 16.14 4.72
C LEU A 248 -2.57 16.45 4.62
N ALA A 249 -3.43 15.53 5.08
CA ALA A 249 -4.88 15.79 5.14
C ALA A 249 -5.20 16.92 6.13
N ALA A 250 -4.50 16.94 7.26
CA ALA A 250 -4.64 17.98 8.28
C ALA A 250 -4.06 19.33 7.83
N ASP A 251 -2.99 19.30 7.04
CA ASP A 251 -2.24 20.47 6.66
C ASP A 251 -1.73 20.35 5.21
N PRO A 252 -2.45 20.92 4.23
CA PRO A 252 -2.02 20.89 2.82
C PRO A 252 -0.66 21.57 2.60
N ASN A 253 -0.22 22.44 3.51
CA ASN A 253 1.07 23.14 3.47
C ASN A 253 2.17 22.43 4.27
N TRP A 254 1.93 21.22 4.80
CA TRP A 254 2.86 20.49 5.65
C TRP A 254 4.27 20.38 5.08
N VAL A 255 4.40 20.02 3.79
CA VAL A 255 5.72 19.91 3.11
C VAL A 255 6.43 21.26 3.05
N SER A 256 5.68 22.33 2.72
CA SER A 256 6.23 23.69 2.66
C SER A 256 6.73 24.16 4.03
N LYS A 257 5.99 23.84 5.10
CA LYS A 257 6.35 24.19 6.48
C LYS A 257 7.59 23.47 6.96
N ILE A 258 7.73 22.17 6.67
CA ILE A 258 8.97 21.43 6.98
C ILE A 258 10.15 22.00 6.22
N ARG A 259 9.97 22.27 4.93
CA ARG A 259 11.04 22.85 4.12
C ARG A 259 11.49 24.23 4.64
N SER A 260 10.59 25.01 5.23
CA SER A 260 10.91 26.33 5.79
C SER A 260 11.30 26.32 7.27
N GLY A 261 11.40 25.14 7.92
CA GLY A 261 11.69 25.04 9.36
C GLY A 261 10.59 25.66 10.24
N SER A 262 9.34 25.57 9.79
CA SER A 262 8.15 26.12 10.46
C SER A 262 7.30 25.00 11.06
N GLU A 263 7.94 23.98 11.65
CA GLU A 263 7.26 22.80 12.19
C GLU A 263 6.28 23.15 13.32
N ASP A 264 6.58 24.19 14.10
CA ASP A 264 5.70 24.68 15.17
C ASP A 264 4.32 25.17 14.66
N ALA A 265 4.20 25.45 13.36
CA ALA A 265 2.96 25.88 12.72
C ALA A 265 2.21 24.73 12.01
N ILE A 266 2.65 23.48 12.16
CA ILE A 266 1.98 22.31 11.59
C ILE A 266 0.66 22.06 12.32
N VAL A 267 -0.40 21.92 11.54
CA VAL A 267 -1.71 21.53 12.08
C VAL A 267 -1.72 20.01 12.30
N ALA A 268 -1.97 19.60 13.54
CA ALA A 268 -2.08 18.20 13.90
C ALA A 268 -3.32 17.56 13.29
N PHE A 269 -3.22 16.28 12.92
CA PHE A 269 -4.37 15.53 12.42
C PHE A 269 -5.42 15.32 13.51
N ASP A 270 -6.66 15.69 13.18
CA ASP A 270 -7.85 15.34 13.93
C ASP A 270 -8.81 14.52 13.04
N ARG A 271 -9.63 13.66 13.65
CA ARG A 271 -10.57 12.83 12.89
C ARG A 271 -11.60 13.67 12.13
N SER A 272 -11.99 14.84 12.64
CA SER A 272 -12.93 15.75 11.98
C SER A 272 -12.42 16.26 10.63
N THR A 273 -11.10 16.31 10.43
CA THR A 273 -10.48 16.66 9.13
C THR A 273 -10.99 15.77 7.99
N LEU A 274 -11.38 14.52 8.27
CA LEU A 274 -11.88 13.61 7.23
C LEU A 274 -13.29 13.96 6.72
N ALA A 275 -13.99 14.88 7.39
CA ALA A 275 -15.33 15.30 6.98
C ALA A 275 -15.32 16.37 5.88
N GLU A 276 -14.18 16.99 5.61
CA GLU A 276 -14.04 18.10 4.66
C GLU A 276 -12.91 17.83 3.66
N LEU A 277 -13.12 18.26 2.42
CA LEU A 277 -12.09 18.29 1.39
C LEU A 277 -11.69 19.75 1.16
N VAL A 278 -10.49 20.12 1.63
CA VAL A 278 -9.94 21.49 1.62
C VAL A 278 -8.87 21.64 0.54
#